data_AF-A0A3C2B1X4-F1
#
_entry.id   AF-A0A3C2B1X4-F1
#
_cell.length_a   1.000
_cell.length_b   1.000
_cell.length_c   1.000
_cell.angle_alpha   90.00
_cell.angle_beta   90.00
_cell.angle_gamma   90.00
#
_symmetry.space_group_name_H-M   'P 1'
#
loop_
_entity.id
_entity.type
_entity.pdbx_description
1 polymer ?
#
loop_
_entity_poly.entity_id
_entity_poly.type
_entity_poly.pdbx_seq_one_letter_code
_entity_poly.pdbx_strand_id
1 'polypeptide(L)' 'MADKLEDLRQRREQAFNAGSPRSVERQHEKGKMLARERIDYLLDPGSFQELDLLARHRAHAAGLEER' A
#
# COMPACT_ATOMS: atom_id res chain seq x y z
N MET A 1 -8.30 -22.23 -10.49
CA MET A 1 -8.10 -21.76 -9.09
C MET A 1 -6.74 -21.10 -8.90
N ALA A 2 -5.67 -21.69 -9.47
CA ALA A 2 -4.33 -21.10 -9.44
C ALA A 2 -4.29 -19.64 -9.95
N ASP A 3 -4.94 -19.35 -11.10
CA ASP A 3 -4.91 -18.01 -11.69
C ASP A 3 -5.53 -16.91 -10.80
N LYS A 4 -6.59 -17.24 -10.05
CA LYS A 4 -7.23 -16.30 -9.11
C LYS A 4 -6.34 -16.01 -7.89
N LEU A 5 -5.59 -17.02 -7.44
CA LEU A 5 -4.63 -16.83 -6.36
C LEU A 5 -3.47 -15.95 -6.82
N GLU A 6 -3.05 -16.10 -8.07
CA GLU A 6 -1.97 -15.28 -8.63
C GLU A 6 -2.39 -13.82 -8.84
N ASP A 7 -3.59 -13.58 -9.40
CA ASP A 7 -4.19 -12.24 -9.47
C ASP A 7 -4.28 -11.57 -8.09
N LEU A 8 -4.70 -12.31 -7.05
CA LEU A 8 -4.73 -11.79 -5.69
C LEU A 8 -3.33 -11.42 -5.17
N ARG A 9 -2.30 -12.23 -5.44
CA ARG A 9 -0.91 -11.92 -5.04
C ARG A 9 -0.43 -10.65 -5.70
N GLN A 10 -0.64 -10.50 -7.01
CA GLN A 10 -0.25 -9.33 -7.77
C GLN A 10 -0.93 -8.06 -7.22
N ARG A 11 -2.23 -8.10 -6.94
CA ARG A 11 -2.94 -6.96 -6.35
C ARG A 11 -2.42 -6.58 -4.96
N ARG A 12 -2.04 -7.56 -4.14
CA ARG A 12 -1.42 -7.30 -2.83
C ARG A 12 -0.07 -6.64 -2.97
N GLU A 13 0.78 -7.13 -3.87
CA GLU A 13 2.09 -6.54 -4.13
C GLU A 13 1.99 -5.09 -4.61
N GLN A 14 1.04 -4.81 -5.51
CA GLN A 14 0.75 -3.45 -5.97
C GLN A 14 0.23 -2.55 -4.85
N ALA A 15 -0.60 -3.07 -3.94
CA ALA A 15 -1.10 -2.32 -2.80
C ALA A 15 0.00 -2.00 -1.77
N PHE A 16 0.94 -2.93 -1.55
CA PHE A 16 2.11 -2.70 -0.71
C PHE A 16 3.05 -1.63 -1.29
N ASN A 17 3.15 -1.57 -2.62
CA ASN A 17 4.04 -0.67 -3.35
C ASN A 17 3.28 0.43 -4.11
N ALA A 18 2.18 0.94 -3.55
CA ALA A 18 1.33 1.92 -4.25
C ALA A 18 1.99 3.30 -4.44
N GLY A 19 3.05 3.61 -3.69
CA GLY A 19 3.83 4.84 -3.84
C GLY A 19 4.89 4.71 -4.93
N SER A 20 5.14 5.78 -5.69
CA SER A 20 6.28 5.79 -6.61
C SER A 20 7.61 5.70 -5.85
N PRO A 21 8.66 5.05 -6.39
CA PRO A 21 9.99 4.96 -5.76
C PRO A 21 10.53 6.35 -5.37
N ARG A 22 10.37 7.34 -6.25
CA ARG A 22 10.71 8.74 -5.99
C ARG A 22 9.99 9.32 -4.77
N SER A 23 8.76 8.90 -4.50
CA SER A 23 8.02 9.37 -3.32
C SER A 23 8.48 8.70 -2.03
N VAL A 24 8.92 7.45 -2.11
CA VAL A 24 9.55 6.74 -0.98
C VAL A 24 10.85 7.43 -0.59
N GLU A 25 11.76 7.60 -1.55
CA GLU A 25 13.04 8.27 -1.35
C GLU A 25 12.86 9.67 -0.74
N ARG A 26 11.94 10.47 -1.28
CA ARG A 26 11.63 11.81 -0.75
C ARG A 26 11.16 11.80 0.71
N GLN A 27 10.49 10.74 1.19
CA GLN A 27 10.13 10.65 2.60
C GLN A 27 11.37 10.35 3.45
N HIS A 28 12.17 9.37 3.02
CA HIS A 28 13.40 8.99 3.73
C HIS A 28 14.43 10.12 3.79
N GLU A 29 14.63 10.87 2.71
CA GLU A 29 15.51 12.07 2.67
C GLU A 29 15.07 13.15 3.67
N LYS A 30 13.77 13.21 3.98
CA LYS A 30 13.22 14.12 4.99
C LYS A 30 13.31 13.56 6.42
N GLY A 31 13.96 12.41 6.61
CA GLY A 31 14.03 11.70 7.88
C GLY A 31 12.69 11.12 8.32
N LYS A 32 11.74 10.91 7.39
CA LYS A 32 10.41 10.40 7.69
C LYS A 32 10.31 8.93 7.35
N MET A 33 9.69 8.17 8.25
CA MET A 33 9.25 6.81 7.99
C MET A 33 8.01 6.80 7.08
N LEU A 34 7.90 5.79 6.23
CA LEU A 34 6.70 5.44 5.48
C LEU A 34 5.57 5.00 6.42
N ALA A 35 4.34 4.95 5.91
CA ALA A 35 3.19 4.56 6.71
C ALA A 35 3.34 3.15 7.34
N ARG A 36 3.76 2.15 6.55
CA ARG A 36 3.98 0.78 7.03
C ARG A 36 5.14 0.67 8.01
N GLU A 37 6.25 1.35 7.72
CA GLU A 37 7.40 1.41 8.63
C GLU A 37 7.01 1.93 10.02
N ARG A 38 6.09 2.91 10.10
CA ARG A 38 5.57 3.41 11.39
C ARG A 38 4.71 2.38 12.12
N ILE A 39 3.94 1.59 11.39
CA ILE A 39 3.13 0.51 11.97
C ILE A 39 4.06 -0.55 12.56
N ASP A 40 5.07 -0.98 11.79
CA ASP A 40 6.05 -1.98 12.22
C ASP A 40 6.90 -1.51 13.41
N TYR A 41 7.17 -0.20 13.51
CA TYR A 41 7.86 0.38 14.66
C TYR A 41 7.01 0.41 15.94
N LEU A 42 5.70 0.62 15.79
CA LEU A 42 4.79 0.84 16.91
C LEU A 42 4.27 -0.48 17.52
N LEU A 43 4.02 -1.48 16.68
CA LEU A 43 3.32 -2.70 17.08
C LEU A 43 4.29 -3.86 17.32
N ASP A 44 3.85 -4.82 18.13
CA ASP A 44 4.61 -6.05 18.34
C ASP A 44 4.77 -6.82 17.01
N PRO A 45 5.96 -7.38 16.73
CA PRO A 45 6.21 -8.10 15.48
C PRO A 45 5.18 -9.19 15.21
N GLY A 46 4.56 -9.16 14.03
CA GLY A 46 3.57 -10.14 13.60
C GLY A 46 2.15 -9.95 14.18
N SER A 47 1.91 -8.91 14.99
CA SER A 47 0.58 -8.64 15.56
C SER A 47 -0.36 -7.89 14.61
N PHE A 48 0.18 -7.17 13.62
CA PHE A 48 -0.62 -6.33 12.73
C PHE A 48 -1.49 -7.16 11.77
N GLN A 49 -2.80 -6.94 11.82
CA GLN A 49 -3.76 -7.48 10.85
C GLN A 49 -4.38 -6.33 10.06
N GLU A 50 -4.10 -6.29 8.77
CA GLU A 50 -4.54 -5.20 7.89
C GLU A 50 -5.98 -5.41 7.39
N LEU A 51 -6.78 -4.36 7.49
CA LEU A 51 -8.12 -4.28 6.92
C LEU A 51 -8.09 -3.44 5.65
N ASP A 52 -8.99 -3.74 4.71
CA ASP A 52 -9.23 -2.93 3.51
C ASP A 52 -8.01 -2.68 2.61
N LEU A 53 -7.03 -3.60 2.59
CA LEU A 53 -5.80 -3.51 1.78
C LEU A 53 -6.05 -3.20 0.29
N LEU A 54 -7.15 -3.68 -0.27
CA LEU A 54 -7.49 -3.53 -1.69
C LEU A 54 -8.56 -2.46 -1.96
N ALA A 55 -8.94 -1.67 -0.96
CA ALA A 55 -9.92 -0.62 -1.12
C ALA A 55 -9.42 0.47 -2.08
N ARG A 56 -10.32 0.94 -2.94
CA ARG A 56 -10.12 2.06 -3.87
C ARG A 56 -11.28 3.03 -3.73
N HIS A 57 -11.04 4.29 -4.07
CA HIS A 57 -12.13 5.26 -4.11
C HIS A 57 -13.15 4.90 -5.20
N ARG A 58 -14.36 5.43 -5.12
CA ARG A 58 -15.41 5.29 -6.15
C ARG A 58 -15.77 6.62 -6.82
N ALA A 59 -14.91 7.63 -6.65
CA ALA A 59 -15.12 8.93 -7.25
C ALA A 59 -14.79 8.89 -8.74
N HIS A 60 -15.68 9.46 -9.56
CA HIS A 60 -15.47 9.61 -11.00
C HIS A 60 -15.13 11.05 -11.40
N ALA A 61 -15.28 12.01 -10.50
CA ALA A 61 -14.92 13.41 -10.78
C ALA A 61 -13.41 13.66 -10.62
N ALA A 62 -12.96 14.82 -11.11
CA ALA A 62 -11.63 15.37 -10.86
C ALA A 62 -10.43 14.50 -11.34
N GLY A 63 -10.63 13.67 -12.37
CA GLY A 63 -9.56 12.84 -12.93
C GLY A 63 -9.14 11.69 -12.02
N LEU A 64 -10.02 11.25 -11.13
CA LEU A 64 -9.75 10.16 -10.19
C LEU A 64 -10.07 8.78 -10.77
N GLU A 65 -10.83 8.68 -11.86
CA GLU A 65 -11.41 7.43 -12.39
C GLU A 65 -10.45 6.23 -12.52
N GLU A 66 -9.16 6.45 -12.79
CA GLU A 66 -8.16 5.41 -13.07
C GLU A 66 -7.15 5.17 -11.93
N ARG A 67 -7.36 5.73 -10.72
CA ARG A 67 -6.39 5.70 -9.60
C ARG A 67 -6.73 4.78 -8.43
#